data_AF-A0A7Z7W096-F1
#
_entry.id   AF-A0A7Z7W096-F1
#
_cell.length_a   1.000
_cell.length_b   1.000
_cell.length_c   1.000
_cell.angle_alpha   90.00
_cell.angle_beta   90.00
_cell.angle_gamma   90.00
#
_symmetry.space_group_name_H-M   'P 1'
#
loop_
_entity.id
_entity.type
_entity.pdbx_description
1 polymer ?
#
loop_
_entity_poly.entity_id
_entity_poly.type
_entity_poly.pdbx_seq_one_letter_code
_entity_poly.pdbx_strand_id
1 'polypeptide(L)' 'MKLKLHTRGGNTITVQGDRTLYDELVEILLSGRQPNWVKTPSGTINLSEIIAITKEK' A
#
# COMPACT_ATOMS: atom_id res chain seq x y z
N MET A 1 -5.53 -3.07 11.57
CA MET A 1 -5.43 -1.61 11.30
C MET A 1 -5.90 -1.34 9.90
N LYS A 2 -6.46 -0.16 9.64
CA LYS A 2 -6.94 0.19 8.31
C LYS A 2 -5.93 1.11 7.63
N LEU A 3 -5.48 0.70 6.45
CA LEU A 3 -4.55 1.45 5.61
C LEU A 3 -5.28 1.99 4.40
N LYS A 4 -5.01 3.25 4.06
CA LYS A 4 -5.47 3.92 2.85
C LYS A 4 -4.28 4.11 1.92
N LEU A 5 -4.35 3.53 0.73
CA LEU A 5 -3.36 3.66 -0.32
C LEU A 5 -3.90 4.65 -1.35
N HIS A 6 -3.19 5.75 -1.54
CA HIS A 6 -3.59 6.82 -2.46
C HIS A 6 -2.92 6.60 -3.81
N THR A 7 -3.72 6.60 -4.88
CA THR A 7 -3.22 6.42 -6.24
C THR A 7 -2.92 7.77 -6.90
N ARG A 8 -2.05 7.78 -7.90
CA ARG A 8 -1.79 8.95 -8.76
C ARG A 8 -3.05 9.44 -9.48
N GLY A 9 -4.01 8.55 -9.75
CA GLY A 9 -5.31 8.88 -10.35
C GLY A 9 -6.31 9.54 -9.40
N GLY A 10 -5.94 9.81 -8.15
CA GLY A 10 -6.83 10.42 -7.14
C GLY A 10 -7.79 9.44 -6.47
N ASN A 11 -7.65 8.14 -6.71
CA ASN A 11 -8.42 7.10 -6.05
C ASN A 11 -7.78 6.69 -4.73
N THR A 12 -8.57 6.13 -3.82
CA THR A 12 -8.08 5.56 -2.56
C THR A 12 -8.49 4.10 -2.45
N ILE A 13 -7.51 3.22 -2.24
CA ILE A 13 -7.73 1.80 -1.93
C ILE A 13 -7.65 1.64 -0.42
N THR A 14 -8.64 0.98 0.18
CA THR A 14 -8.65 0.68 1.61
C THR A 14 -8.33 -0.78 1.83
N VAL A 15 -7.34 -1.07 2.68
CA VAL A 15 -7.01 -2.45 3.08
C VAL A 15 -6.91 -2.60 4.59
N GLN A 16 -7.27 -3.80 5.05
CA GLN A 16 -6.98 -4.24 6.41
C GLN A 16 -5.56 -4.79 6.46
N GLY A 17 -4.79 -4.36 7.45
CA GLY A 17 -3.40 -4.74 7.63
C GLY A 17 -2.94 -4.68 9.08
N ASP A 18 -1.71 -5.11 9.30
CA ASP A 18 -0.99 -4.96 10.56
C ASP A 18 0.25 -4.09 10.36
N ARG A 19 1.07 -3.96 11.42
CA ARG A 19 2.27 -3.12 11.39
C ARG A 19 3.29 -3.64 10.37
N THR A 20 3.44 -4.95 10.29
CA THR A 20 4.35 -5.61 9.35
C THR A 20 3.98 -5.28 7.90
N LEU A 21 2.71 -5.39 7.53
CA LEU A 21 2.24 -5.02 6.21
C LEU A 21 2.46 -3.53 5.91
N TYR A 22 2.24 -2.65 6.89
CA TYR A 22 2.51 -1.22 6.70
C TYR A 22 4.00 -0.96 6.43
N ASP A 23 4.89 -1.55 7.23
CA ASP A 23 6.33 -1.36 7.11
C ASP A 23 6.84 -1.89 5.76
N GLU A 24 6.35 -3.06 5.31
CA GLU A 24 6.65 -3.63 3.99
C GLU A 24 6.19 -2.71 2.84
N LEU A 25 4.97 -2.19 2.90
CA LEU A 25 4.45 -1.28 1.87
C LEU A 25 5.26 0.02 1.78
N VAL A 26 5.68 0.57 2.92
CA VAL A 26 6.52 1.77 2.98
C VAL A 26 7.91 1.49 2.40
N GLU A 27 8.52 0.37 2.76
CA GLU A 27 9.83 -0.03 2.24
C GLU A 27 9.80 -0.17 0.71
N ILE A 28 8.78 -0.84 0.16
CA ILE A 28 8.64 -1.01 -1.29
C ILE A 28 8.50 0.34 -1.98
N LEU A 29 7.64 1.23 -1.47
CA LEU A 29 7.45 2.58 -2.04
C LEU A 29 8.74 3.40 -2.03
N LEU A 30 9.52 3.34 -0.96
CA LEU A 30 10.79 4.07 -0.84
C LEU A 30 11.91 3.46 -1.69
N SER A 31 11.89 2.14 -1.89
CA SER A 31 12.93 1.44 -2.65
C SER A 31 12.91 1.75 -4.15
N GLY A 32 11.76 2.18 -4.68
CA GLY A 32 11.55 2.39 -6.12
C GLY A 32 11.74 1.12 -6.98
N ARG A 33 11.83 -0.06 -6.36
CA ARG A 33 12.08 -1.35 -7.05
C ARG A 33 10.80 -1.93 -7.62
N GLN A 34 10.88 -2.44 -8.85
CA GLN A 34 9.84 -3.27 -9.49
C GLN A 34 10.17 -4.77 -9.34
N PRO A 35 9.17 -5.66 -9.16
CA PRO A 35 7.72 -5.42 -9.24
C PRO A 35 7.07 -5.00 -7.91
N ASN A 36 6.15 -4.04 -7.96
CA ASN A 36 5.57 -3.43 -6.77
C ASN A 36 4.26 -4.13 -6.33
N TRP A 37 4.17 -5.46 -6.42
CA TRP A 37 2.93 -6.18 -6.09
C TRP A 37 2.98 -6.72 -4.67
N VAL A 38 1.94 -6.45 -3.88
CA VAL A 38 1.84 -6.93 -2.49
C VAL A 38 0.57 -7.73 -2.30
N LYS A 39 0.69 -8.90 -1.66
CA LYS A 39 -0.47 -9.71 -1.25
C LYS A 39 -1.03 -9.15 0.05
N THR A 40 -2.33 -8.87 0.04
CA THR A 40 -3.09 -8.47 1.23
C THR A 40 -4.21 -9.46 1.49
N PRO A 41 -4.80 -9.46 2.69
CA PRO A 41 -5.97 -10.31 2.98
C PRO A 41 -7.14 -10.06 2.02
N SER A 42 -7.23 -8.85 1.45
CA SER A 42 -8.26 -8.41 0.52
C SER A 42 -7.92 -8.65 -0.96
N GLY A 43 -6.75 -9.22 -1.27
CA GLY A 43 -6.30 -9.47 -2.64
C GLY A 43 -4.88 -8.96 -2.92
N THR A 44 -4.46 -9.00 -4.18
CA THR A 44 -3.15 -8.48 -4.61
C THR A 44 -3.28 -7.02 -5.03
N ILE A 45 -2.40 -6.16 -4.52
CA ILE A 45 -2.38 -4.72 -4.84
C ILE A 45 -1.17 -4.41 -5.71
N ASN A 46 -1.39 -3.68 -6.80
CA ASN A 46 -0.32 -3.08 -7.58
C ASN A 46 0.05 -1.72 -6.98
N LEU A 47 1.28 -1.58 -6.48
CA LEU A 47 1.77 -0.33 -5.89
C LEU A 47 2.39 0.62 -6.93
N SER A 48 2.40 0.27 -8.22
CA SER A 48 2.96 1.12 -9.29
C SER A 48 2.26 2.48 -9.39
N GLU A 49 0.99 2.53 -9.01
CA GLU A 49 0.19 3.76 -9.01
C GLU A 49 0.11 4.42 -7.62
N ILE A 50 0.63 3.78 -6.57
CA ILE A 50 0.52 4.28 -5.21
C ILE A 50 1.57 5.34 -4.94
N ILE A 51 1.13 6.48 -4.42
CA ILE A 51 1.97 7.65 -4.13
C ILE A 51 2.05 7.99 -2.65
N ALA A 52 1.10 7.51 -1.84
CA ALA A 52 1.09 7.73 -0.41
C ALA A 52 0.30 6.64 0.32
N ILE A 53 0.63 6.43 1.59
CA ILE A 53 -0.07 5.53 2.50
C ILE A 53 -0.47 6.33 3.74
N THR A 54 -1.73 6.23 4.13
CA THR A 54 -2.24 6.79 5.39
C THR A 54 -2.72 5.67 6.29
N LYS A 55 -2.29 5.70 7.55
CA LYS A 55 -2.76 4.81 8.60
C LYS A 55 -3.95 5.45 9.31
N GLU A 56 -5.10 4.77 9.33
CA GLU A 56 -6.20 5.13 10.23
C GLU A 56 -5.93 4.52 11.62
N LYS A 57 -6.23 5.32 12.66
CA LYS A 57 -6.06 4.93 14.08
C LYS A 57 -6.96 3.77 14.44
#